data_AF-A0A1I4M4Q3-F1
#
_entry.id   AF-A0A1I4M4Q3-F1
#
_cell.length_a   1.000
_cell.length_b   1.000
_cell.length_c   1.000
_cell.angle_alpha   90.00
_cell.angle_beta   90.00
_cell.angle_gamma   90.00
#
_symmetry.space_group_name_H-M   'P 1'
#
loop_
_entity.id
_entity.type
_entity.pdbx_description
1 polymer ?
#
loop_
_entity_poly.entity_id
_entity_poly.type
_entity_poly.pdbx_seq_one_letter_code
_entity_poly.pdbx_strand_id
1 'polypeptide(L)'
;MAAADAGAAGRSAPLADDFVDWWFAPWRHAALAPAPAAEPLARRDGYRLWCRRAGIAAELPAAFDPAWQVAAGGDGATLRAAARLFAGLLAARAQRAAMLGELSPAERKWCLGVAATQPLLACAAPPYAAGDALEVAGLVELARRLEPRFAGLWPRLRLGLPAALAARVDALLPAAAGQPAEASPRRAQRCWRLCLGRLAAPL
;
A
#
# COMPACT_ATOMS: atom_id res chain seq x y z
N MET A 1 15.22 41.74 9.03
CA MET A 1 15.54 40.89 7.86
C MET A 1 15.47 39.46 8.36
N ALA A 2 14.35 38.79 8.06
CA ALA A 2 13.98 37.51 8.66
C ALA A 2 14.75 36.33 8.05
N ALA A 3 14.94 35.31 8.90
CA ALA A 3 15.70 34.09 8.68
C ALA A 3 15.22 33.26 7.48
N ALA A 4 16.18 32.71 6.74
CA ALA A 4 15.99 31.50 5.95
C ALA A 4 16.70 30.37 6.71
N ASP A 5 15.95 29.75 7.62
CA ASP A 5 16.33 28.50 8.27
C ASP A 5 16.19 27.39 7.22
N ALA A 6 17.33 26.90 6.75
CA ALA A 6 17.41 25.81 5.80
C ALA A 6 16.90 24.54 6.49
N GLY A 7 15.60 24.26 6.27
CA GLY A 7 14.92 23.10 6.81
C GLY A 7 15.73 21.83 6.59
N ALA A 8 16.14 21.23 7.70
CA ALA A 8 16.87 19.98 7.77
C ALA A 8 16.26 18.95 6.81
N ALA A 9 16.98 18.66 5.73
CA ALA A 9 16.76 17.49 4.90
C ALA A 9 16.92 16.26 5.80
N GLY A 10 15.80 15.76 6.31
CA GLY A 10 15.77 14.54 7.10
C GLY A 10 16.39 13.43 6.26
N ARG A 11 17.49 12.85 6.76
CA ARG A 11 18.14 11.69 6.14
C ARG A 11 17.07 10.64 5.85
N SER A 12 16.83 10.38 4.57
CA SER A 12 15.96 9.29 4.12
C SER A 12 16.54 7.99 4.69
N ALA A 13 15.73 7.21 5.40
CA ALA A 13 16.16 5.92 5.90
C ALA A 13 16.59 5.03 4.71
N PRO A 14 17.68 4.25 4.83
CA PRO A 14 18.06 3.31 3.78
C PRO A 14 16.94 2.28 3.54
N LEU A 15 16.87 1.74 2.34
CA LEU A 15 16.04 0.58 2.05
C LEU A 15 16.61 -0.64 2.79
N ALA A 16 15.74 -1.45 3.35
CA ALA A 16 16.12 -2.71 3.97
C ALA A 16 16.42 -3.76 2.88
N ASP A 17 17.34 -4.69 3.18
CA ASP A 17 17.79 -5.69 2.19
C ASP A 17 16.65 -6.61 1.74
N ASP A 18 15.74 -6.96 2.65
CA ASP A 18 14.55 -7.76 2.36
C ASP A 18 13.58 -7.04 1.40
N PHE A 19 13.47 -5.71 1.51
CA PHE A 19 12.73 -4.89 0.56
C PHE A 19 13.37 -4.91 -0.82
N VAL A 20 14.70 -4.77 -0.91
CA VAL A 20 15.43 -4.80 -2.18
C VAL A 20 15.23 -6.15 -2.87
N ASP A 21 15.35 -7.25 -2.12
CA ASP A 21 15.08 -8.60 -2.61
C ASP A 21 13.63 -8.76 -3.08
N TRP A 22 12.67 -8.25 -2.30
CA TRP A 22 11.26 -8.27 -2.68
C TRP A 22 11.00 -7.48 -3.98
N TRP A 23 11.64 -6.31 -4.14
CA TRP A 23 11.46 -5.44 -5.29
C TRP A 23 11.98 -6.05 -6.59
N PHE A 24 13.14 -6.71 -6.54
CA PHE A 24 13.82 -7.31 -7.69
C PHE A 24 13.51 -8.79 -7.90
N ALA A 25 12.68 -9.40 -7.04
CA ALA A 25 12.12 -10.74 -7.24
C ALA A 25 10.58 -10.75 -7.25
N PRO A 26 9.91 -9.94 -8.09
CA PRO A 26 8.45 -9.80 -8.07
C PRO A 26 7.69 -11.08 -8.42
N TRP A 27 8.32 -12.02 -9.15
CA TRP A 27 7.76 -13.35 -9.42
C TRP A 27 7.51 -14.19 -8.16
N ARG A 28 8.18 -13.90 -7.02
CA ARG A 28 7.94 -14.62 -5.76
C ARG A 28 6.52 -14.44 -5.22
N HIS A 29 5.86 -13.37 -5.63
CA HIS A 29 4.50 -13.03 -5.20
C HIS A 29 3.56 -12.80 -6.37
N ALA A 30 3.96 -13.09 -7.61
CA ALA A 30 3.12 -12.98 -8.79
C ALA A 30 2.63 -14.36 -9.24
N ALA A 31 1.46 -14.41 -9.86
CA ALA A 31 0.97 -15.62 -10.54
C ALA A 31 1.71 -15.92 -11.87
N LEU A 32 2.65 -15.08 -12.30
CA LEU A 32 3.41 -15.22 -13.54
C LEU A 32 4.71 -15.99 -13.28
N ALA A 33 5.00 -16.98 -14.14
CA ALA A 33 6.23 -17.78 -14.07
C ALA A 33 7.50 -16.89 -14.05
N PRO A 34 8.55 -17.28 -13.30
CA PRO A 34 9.78 -16.49 -13.20
C PRO A 34 10.51 -16.40 -14.53
N ALA A 35 11.38 -15.39 -14.68
CA ALA A 35 12.32 -15.36 -15.79
C ALA A 35 13.33 -16.52 -15.64
N PRO A 36 13.68 -17.22 -16.74
CA PRO A 36 14.68 -18.30 -16.68
C PRO A 36 16.03 -17.77 -16.18
N ALA A 37 16.70 -18.55 -15.33
CA ALA A 37 17.99 -18.20 -14.78
C ALA A 37 19.09 -18.38 -15.84
N ALA A 38 19.81 -17.31 -16.14
CA ALA A 38 20.95 -17.29 -17.05
C ALA A 38 22.11 -16.46 -16.43
N GLU A 39 23.21 -16.31 -17.18
CA GLU A 39 24.35 -15.43 -16.85
C GLU A 39 23.91 -14.00 -16.43
N PRO A 40 24.74 -13.24 -15.68
CA PRO A 40 24.30 -11.98 -15.06
C PRO A 40 23.64 -10.95 -16.00
N LEU A 41 24.15 -10.79 -17.23
CA LEU A 41 23.53 -9.89 -18.23
C LEU A 41 22.17 -10.42 -18.70
N ALA A 42 22.09 -11.71 -19.02
CA ALA A 42 20.85 -12.37 -19.41
C ALA A 42 19.81 -12.35 -18.27
N ARG A 43 20.24 -12.37 -17.01
CA ARG A 43 19.36 -12.20 -15.84
C ARG A 43 18.75 -10.81 -15.79
N ARG A 44 19.54 -9.75 -16.04
CA ARG A 44 19.04 -8.37 -16.06
C ARG A 44 18.01 -8.17 -17.18
N ASP A 45 18.30 -8.67 -18.38
CA ASP A 45 17.41 -8.53 -19.53
C ASP A 45 16.15 -9.40 -19.36
N GLY A 46 16.30 -10.60 -18.78
CA GLY A 46 15.18 -11.46 -18.38
C GLY A 46 14.26 -10.77 -17.36
N TYR A 47 14.81 -10.11 -16.35
CA TYR A 47 14.05 -9.32 -15.38
C TYR A 47 13.28 -8.18 -16.07
N ARG A 48 13.95 -7.38 -16.92
CA ARG A 48 13.30 -6.29 -17.66
C ARG A 48 12.19 -6.78 -18.58
N LEU A 49 12.40 -7.91 -19.27
CA LEU A 49 11.39 -8.55 -20.12
C LEU A 49 10.19 -9.02 -19.28
N TRP A 50 10.46 -9.66 -18.15
CA TRP A 50 9.41 -10.11 -17.23
C TRP A 50 8.57 -8.94 -16.71
N CYS A 51 9.22 -7.87 -16.24
CA CYS A 51 8.53 -6.66 -15.76
C CYS A 51 7.64 -6.05 -16.85
N ARG A 52 8.13 -5.99 -18.09
CA ARG A 52 7.34 -5.52 -19.25
C ARG A 52 6.10 -6.38 -19.46
N ARG A 53 6.22 -7.71 -19.39
CA ARG A 53 5.08 -8.64 -19.53
C ARG A 53 4.09 -8.51 -18.39
N ALA A 54 4.57 -8.26 -17.17
CA ALA A 54 3.73 -8.03 -15.99
C ALA A 54 3.12 -6.61 -15.94
N GLY A 55 3.51 -5.71 -16.87
CA GLY A 55 3.05 -4.33 -16.89
C GLY A 55 3.54 -3.51 -15.70
N ILE A 56 4.78 -3.73 -15.24
CA ILE A 56 5.40 -2.98 -14.15
C ILE A 56 6.75 -2.37 -14.60
N ALA A 57 7.15 -1.27 -13.97
CA ALA A 57 8.47 -0.68 -14.18
C ALA A 57 9.55 -1.57 -13.57
N ALA A 58 10.61 -1.88 -14.33
CA ALA A 58 11.72 -2.70 -13.86
C ALA A 58 12.62 -1.94 -12.86
N GLU A 59 12.77 -0.63 -13.03
CA GLU A 59 13.71 0.17 -12.26
C GLU A 59 13.07 0.68 -10.97
N LEU A 60 13.89 0.88 -9.95
CA LEU A 60 13.48 1.63 -8.76
C LEU A 60 13.30 3.10 -9.17
N PRO A 61 12.23 3.79 -8.75
CA PRO A 61 12.04 5.20 -9.09
C PRO A 61 13.22 6.05 -8.58
N ALA A 62 13.58 7.11 -9.33
CA ALA A 62 14.65 8.01 -8.95
C ALA A 62 14.36 8.82 -7.67
N ALA A 63 13.07 9.05 -7.38
CA ALA A 63 12.59 9.72 -6.18
C ALA A 63 11.43 8.93 -5.57
N PHE A 64 11.54 8.62 -4.28
CA PHE A 64 10.51 7.96 -3.49
C PHE A 64 10.72 8.22 -1.99
N ASP A 65 9.68 7.97 -1.21
CA ASP A 65 9.73 7.98 0.26
C ASP A 65 9.97 6.54 0.77
N PRO A 66 11.19 6.22 1.27
CA PRO A 66 11.54 4.87 1.71
C PRO A 66 10.71 4.40 2.92
N ALA A 67 10.04 5.30 3.64
CA ALA A 67 9.18 4.89 4.75
C ALA A 67 7.96 4.07 4.29
N TRP A 68 7.60 4.12 3.00
CA TRP A 68 6.58 3.29 2.38
C TRP A 68 7.03 1.86 2.04
N GLN A 69 8.31 1.51 2.21
CA GLN A 69 8.76 0.12 2.08
C GLN A 69 7.99 -0.84 3.01
N VAL A 70 7.41 -0.32 4.10
CA VAL A 70 6.53 -1.08 5.00
C VAL A 70 5.23 -1.59 4.38
N ALA A 71 4.86 -1.12 3.18
CA ALA A 71 3.75 -1.69 2.43
C ALA A 71 4.14 -3.01 1.73
N ALA A 72 5.45 -3.26 1.56
CA ALA A 72 5.99 -4.48 1.01
C ALA A 72 6.19 -5.58 2.07
N GLY A 73 6.51 -6.80 1.61
CA GLY A 73 6.98 -7.89 2.48
C GLY A 73 5.92 -8.88 2.96
N GLY A 74 4.63 -8.66 2.67
CA GLY A 74 3.56 -9.63 2.94
C GLY A 74 3.13 -10.40 1.69
N ASP A 75 2.49 -11.55 1.89
CA ASP A 75 1.73 -12.22 0.83
C ASP A 75 0.43 -11.46 0.52
N GLY A 76 -0.26 -11.87 -0.54
CA GLY A 76 -1.53 -11.25 -0.94
C GLY A 76 -2.62 -11.28 0.14
N ALA A 77 -2.64 -12.34 0.97
CA ALA A 77 -3.61 -12.48 2.05
C ALA A 77 -3.37 -11.44 3.16
N THR A 78 -2.11 -11.28 3.55
CA THR A 78 -1.67 -10.28 4.54
C THR A 78 -1.97 -8.87 4.06
N LEU A 79 -1.66 -8.57 2.79
CA LEU A 79 -1.97 -7.29 2.17
C LEU A 79 -3.47 -6.96 2.21
N ARG A 80 -4.33 -7.95 1.89
CA ARG A 80 -5.79 -7.79 1.94
C ARG A 80 -6.32 -7.58 3.35
N ALA A 81 -5.85 -8.39 4.32
CA ALA A 81 -6.25 -8.24 5.72
C ALA A 81 -5.82 -6.88 6.29
N ALA A 82 -4.61 -6.42 5.94
CA ALA A 82 -4.12 -5.11 6.37
C ALA A 82 -4.94 -3.97 5.74
N ALA A 83 -5.26 -4.08 4.45
CA ALA A 83 -6.12 -3.13 3.76
C ALA A 83 -7.52 -3.06 4.39
N ARG A 84 -8.10 -4.21 4.77
CA ARG A 84 -9.39 -4.26 5.48
C ARG A 84 -9.35 -3.49 6.80
N LEU A 85 -8.32 -3.69 7.63
CA LEU A 85 -8.13 -2.94 8.87
C LEU A 85 -7.90 -1.44 8.60
N PHE A 86 -7.12 -1.12 7.57
CA PHE A 86 -6.84 0.26 7.18
C PHE A 86 -8.12 1.00 6.76
N ALA A 87 -9.00 0.35 5.99
CA ALA A 87 -10.34 0.85 5.69
C ALA A 87 -11.20 0.99 6.95
N GLY A 88 -11.07 0.08 7.92
CA GLY A 88 -11.69 0.18 9.23
C GLY A 88 -11.29 1.45 10.00
N LEU A 89 -10.01 1.83 9.96
CA LEU A 89 -9.52 3.09 10.57
C LEU A 89 -10.16 4.33 9.92
N LEU A 90 -10.27 4.33 8.58
CA LEU A 90 -10.92 5.41 7.84
C LEU A 90 -12.42 5.48 8.14
N ALA A 91 -13.09 4.32 8.18
CA ALA A 91 -14.50 4.21 8.51
C ALA A 91 -14.80 4.68 9.94
N ALA A 92 -13.94 4.33 10.90
CA ALA A 92 -14.03 4.81 12.27
C ALA A 92 -13.89 6.34 12.33
N ARG A 93 -12.91 6.91 11.63
CA ARG A 93 -12.72 8.37 11.61
C ARG A 93 -13.88 9.12 10.97
N ALA A 94 -14.49 8.54 9.92
CA ALA A 94 -15.61 9.10 9.18
C ALA A 94 -16.99 8.69 9.74
N GLN A 95 -17.04 7.98 10.88
CA GLN A 95 -18.28 7.50 11.51
C GLN A 95 -19.18 6.67 10.58
N ARG A 96 -18.58 5.86 9.71
CA ARG A 96 -19.31 5.02 8.74
C ARG A 96 -19.73 3.70 9.36
N ALA A 97 -20.84 3.72 10.09
CA ALA A 97 -21.35 2.57 10.83
C ALA A 97 -21.54 1.31 9.96
N ALA A 98 -22.01 1.46 8.72
CA ALA A 98 -22.19 0.34 7.79
C ALA A 98 -20.86 -0.40 7.50
N MET A 99 -19.81 0.34 7.13
CA MET A 99 -18.48 -0.23 6.87
C MET A 99 -17.86 -0.85 8.13
N LEU A 100 -18.06 -0.23 9.30
CA LEU A 100 -17.63 -0.80 10.57
C LEU A 100 -18.38 -2.08 10.93
N GLY A 101 -19.64 -2.18 10.49
CA GLY A 101 -20.50 -3.35 10.66
C GLY A 101 -19.93 -4.60 9.99
N GLU A 102 -19.16 -4.44 8.91
CA GLU A 102 -18.52 -5.55 8.20
C GLU A 102 -17.37 -6.18 9.01
N LEU A 103 -16.73 -5.44 9.91
CA LEU A 103 -15.64 -5.93 10.76
C LEU A 103 -16.15 -6.80 11.90
N SER A 104 -15.32 -7.75 12.33
CA SER A 104 -15.56 -8.49 13.58
C SER A 104 -15.60 -7.51 14.78
N PRO A 105 -16.27 -7.87 15.89
CA PRO A 105 -16.33 -7.00 17.07
C PRO A 105 -14.94 -6.60 17.61
N ALA A 106 -13.97 -7.51 17.58
CA ALA A 106 -12.62 -7.26 18.04
C ALA A 106 -11.87 -6.27 17.13
N GLU A 107 -11.93 -6.46 15.81
CA GLU A 107 -11.33 -5.53 14.83
C GLU A 107 -11.99 -4.16 14.92
N ARG A 108 -13.32 -4.11 15.01
CA ARG A 108 -14.08 -2.86 15.14
C ARG A 108 -13.66 -2.06 16.37
N LYS A 109 -13.60 -2.72 17.53
CA LYS A 109 -13.15 -2.11 18.79
C LYS A 109 -11.73 -1.56 18.65
N TRP A 110 -10.83 -2.34 18.04
CA TRP A 110 -9.46 -1.92 17.80
C TRP A 110 -9.39 -0.70 16.86
N CYS A 111 -10.11 -0.73 15.73
CA CYS A 111 -10.14 0.38 14.77
C CYS A 111 -10.65 1.67 15.40
N LEU A 112 -11.70 1.61 16.22
CA LEU A 112 -12.23 2.75 16.96
C LEU A 112 -11.18 3.33 17.93
N GLY A 113 -10.49 2.48 18.69
CA GLY A 113 -9.45 2.90 19.63
C GLY A 113 -8.24 3.53 18.93
N VAL A 114 -7.78 2.95 17.82
CA VAL A 114 -6.69 3.52 17.03
C VAL A 114 -7.11 4.83 16.38
N ALA A 115 -8.31 4.91 15.79
CA ALA A 115 -8.78 6.14 15.15
C ALA A 115 -8.97 7.31 16.13
N ALA A 116 -9.26 7.02 17.41
CA ALA A 116 -9.34 8.03 18.47
C ALA A 116 -7.96 8.65 18.81
N THR A 117 -6.87 7.88 18.66
CA THR A 117 -5.50 8.33 19.02
C THR A 117 -4.65 8.69 17.81
N GLN A 118 -4.95 8.13 16.63
CA GLN A 118 -4.24 8.32 15.36
C GLN A 118 -5.27 8.59 14.25
N PRO A 119 -5.87 9.78 14.20
CA PRO A 119 -6.94 10.08 13.25
C PRO A 119 -6.42 10.12 11.81
N LEU A 120 -6.82 9.12 11.03
CA LEU A 120 -6.47 8.96 9.62
C LEU A 120 -7.58 9.55 8.73
N LEU A 121 -7.25 10.53 7.89
CA LEU A 121 -8.20 11.12 6.94
C LEU A 121 -8.09 10.43 5.58
N ALA A 122 -9.22 10.04 4.99
CA ALA A 122 -9.26 9.46 3.65
C ALA A 122 -8.79 10.49 2.59
N CYS A 123 -8.14 10.01 1.52
CA CYS A 123 -7.77 10.86 0.40
C CYS A 123 -8.99 11.34 -0.40
N ALA A 124 -10.03 10.50 -0.51
CA ALA A 124 -11.38 10.78 -1.01
C ALA A 124 -12.19 9.48 -0.92
N ALA A 125 -13.51 9.54 -1.02
CA ALA A 125 -14.36 8.37 -1.16
C ALA A 125 -14.75 8.19 -2.64
N PRO A 126 -14.14 7.25 -3.39
CA PRO A 126 -14.65 6.90 -4.71
C PRO A 126 -16.05 6.29 -4.59
N PRO A 127 -16.81 6.21 -5.70
CA PRO A 127 -18.14 5.63 -5.73
C PRO A 127 -18.06 4.10 -5.60
N TYR A 128 -17.90 3.62 -4.36
CA TYR A 128 -17.96 2.19 -4.05
C TYR A 128 -19.36 1.66 -4.38
N ALA A 129 -19.41 0.51 -5.04
CA ALA A 129 -20.65 -0.16 -5.37
C ALA A 129 -21.21 -0.90 -4.14
N ALA A 130 -22.52 -1.10 -4.11
CA ALA A 130 -23.13 -2.03 -3.15
C ALA A 130 -22.55 -3.43 -3.41
N GLY A 131 -21.81 -3.97 -2.44
CA GLY A 131 -21.12 -5.27 -2.55
C GLY A 131 -19.60 -5.18 -2.69
N ASP A 132 -19.01 -3.98 -2.82
CA ASP A 132 -17.56 -3.86 -2.67
C ASP A 132 -17.14 -4.24 -1.25
N ALA A 133 -16.25 -5.22 -1.13
CA ALA A 133 -15.71 -5.62 0.15
C ALA A 133 -14.86 -4.52 0.78
N LEU A 134 -14.86 -4.43 2.11
CA LEU A 134 -14.08 -3.44 2.85
C LEU A 134 -12.59 -3.35 2.46
N GLU A 135 -11.94 -4.48 2.12
CA GLU A 135 -10.55 -4.44 1.65
C GLU A 135 -10.34 -3.65 0.35
N VAL A 136 -11.34 -3.54 -0.53
CA VAL A 136 -11.28 -2.74 -1.75
C VAL A 136 -11.03 -1.28 -1.40
N ALA A 137 -11.79 -0.76 -0.43
CA ALA A 137 -11.62 0.62 0.03
C ALA A 137 -10.22 0.87 0.61
N GLY A 138 -9.68 -0.11 1.34
CA GLY A 138 -8.34 -0.03 1.92
C GLY A 138 -7.23 -0.07 0.88
N LEU A 139 -7.36 -0.94 -0.12
CA LEU A 139 -6.41 -1.08 -1.21
C LEU A 139 -6.41 0.16 -2.11
N VAL A 140 -7.58 0.70 -2.44
CA VAL A 140 -7.70 1.96 -3.19
C VAL A 140 -7.04 3.11 -2.43
N GLU A 141 -7.29 3.23 -1.12
CA GLU A 141 -6.66 4.26 -0.31
C GLU A 141 -5.12 4.08 -0.25
N LEU A 142 -4.64 2.85 -0.06
CA LEU A 142 -3.20 2.56 -0.05
C LEU A 142 -2.56 2.94 -1.39
N ALA A 143 -3.12 2.44 -2.49
CA ALA A 143 -2.62 2.70 -3.84
C ALA A 143 -2.49 4.20 -4.14
N ARG A 144 -3.50 5.00 -3.76
CA ARG A 144 -3.47 6.47 -3.91
C ARG A 144 -2.40 7.16 -3.09
N ARG A 145 -2.10 6.64 -1.90
CA ARG A 145 -1.05 7.21 -1.05
C ARG A 145 0.34 6.89 -1.59
N LEU A 146 0.47 5.71 -2.21
CA LEU A 146 1.71 5.23 -2.83
C LEU A 146 2.02 5.94 -4.14
N GLU A 147 1.04 6.16 -5.02
CA GLU A 147 1.30 6.67 -6.38
C GLU A 147 2.18 7.93 -6.42
N PRO A 148 1.90 9.01 -5.65
CA PRO A 148 2.75 10.21 -5.66
C PRO A 148 4.02 10.09 -4.80
N ARG A 149 4.23 8.99 -4.06
CA ARG A 149 5.31 8.87 -3.05
C ARG A 149 6.27 7.72 -3.30
N PHE A 150 5.86 6.70 -4.02
CA PHE A 150 6.65 5.54 -4.38
C PHE A 150 6.06 4.93 -5.65
N ALA A 151 6.31 5.61 -6.77
CA ALA A 151 5.87 5.15 -8.08
C ALA A 151 6.39 3.72 -8.36
N GLY A 152 5.49 2.83 -8.74
CA GLY A 152 5.84 1.42 -9.01
C GLY A 152 5.72 0.46 -7.81
N LEU A 153 5.44 0.95 -6.60
CA LEU A 153 5.18 0.08 -5.45
C LEU A 153 3.80 -0.58 -5.53
N TRP A 154 2.73 0.19 -5.81
CA TRP A 154 1.38 -0.36 -6.01
C TRP A 154 1.33 -1.41 -7.14
N PRO A 155 1.87 -1.15 -8.35
CA PRO A 155 1.91 -2.15 -9.41
C PRO A 155 2.57 -3.47 -9.05
N ARG A 156 3.50 -3.50 -8.08
CA ARG A 156 4.08 -4.74 -7.56
C ARG A 156 3.18 -5.42 -6.54
N LEU A 157 2.65 -4.66 -5.58
CA LEU A 157 1.72 -5.18 -4.57
C LEU A 157 0.50 -5.86 -5.20
N ARG A 158 -0.06 -5.28 -6.27
CA ARG A 158 -1.22 -5.86 -6.96
C ARG A 158 -0.94 -7.22 -7.61
N LEU A 159 0.33 -7.58 -7.87
CA LEU A 159 0.68 -8.89 -8.44
C LEU A 159 0.37 -10.05 -7.49
N GLY A 160 0.37 -9.79 -6.19
CA GLY A 160 -0.01 -10.76 -5.16
C GLY A 160 -1.51 -10.85 -4.90
N LEU A 161 -2.34 -10.02 -5.54
CA LEU A 161 -3.78 -10.02 -5.33
C LEU A 161 -4.49 -10.95 -6.33
N PRO A 162 -5.67 -11.50 -5.97
CA PRO A 162 -6.55 -12.13 -6.93
C PRO A 162 -6.87 -11.17 -8.08
N ALA A 163 -6.83 -11.67 -9.33
CA ALA A 163 -6.96 -10.83 -10.53
C ALA A 163 -8.23 -9.96 -10.53
N ALA A 164 -9.37 -10.50 -10.09
CA ALA A 164 -10.63 -9.76 -9.98
C ALA A 164 -10.55 -8.60 -8.98
N LEU A 165 -9.86 -8.80 -7.85
CA LEU A 165 -9.66 -7.77 -6.83
C LEU A 165 -8.72 -6.67 -7.34
N ALA A 166 -7.60 -7.05 -7.96
CA ALA A 166 -6.67 -6.09 -8.57
C ALA A 166 -7.37 -5.23 -9.63
N ALA A 167 -8.11 -5.86 -10.54
CA ALA A 167 -8.87 -5.17 -11.58
C ALA A 167 -9.93 -4.22 -11.00
N ARG A 168 -10.60 -4.62 -9.90
CA ARG A 168 -11.58 -3.76 -9.23
C ARG A 168 -10.92 -2.51 -8.63
N VAL A 169 -9.78 -2.65 -7.97
CA VAL A 169 -9.03 -1.52 -7.40
C VAL A 169 -8.53 -0.59 -8.52
N ASP A 170 -7.95 -1.15 -9.58
CA ASP A 170 -7.42 -0.38 -10.71
C ASP A 170 -8.54 0.42 -11.42
N ALA A 171 -9.76 -0.13 -11.53
CA ALA A 171 -10.91 0.57 -12.08
C ALA A 171 -11.39 1.76 -11.22
N LEU A 172 -11.17 1.72 -9.91
CA LEU A 172 -11.58 2.78 -8.98
C LEU A 172 -10.53 3.88 -8.83
N LEU A 173 -9.26 3.60 -9.12
CA LEU A 173 -8.15 4.56 -8.97
C LEU A 173 -8.35 5.88 -9.73
N PRO A 174 -8.76 5.90 -11.01
CA PRO A 174 -8.96 7.14 -11.76
C PRO A 174 -10.07 8.03 -11.17
N ALA A 175 -11.19 7.42 -10.77
CA ALA A 175 -12.33 8.13 -10.16
C ALA A 175 -12.00 8.65 -8.75
N ALA A 176 -10.94 8.11 -8.14
CA ALA A 176 -10.43 8.54 -6.85
C ALA A 176 -9.34 9.62 -6.98
N ALA A 177 -9.24 10.33 -8.11
CA ALA A 177 -8.26 11.41 -8.29
C ALA A 177 -8.51 12.59 -7.33
N GLY A 178 -7.94 12.48 -6.13
CA GLY A 178 -7.91 13.51 -5.10
C GLY A 178 -6.61 13.39 -4.31
N GLN A 179 -6.01 14.51 -3.97
CA GLN A 179 -4.82 14.49 -3.12
C GLN A 179 -5.19 14.07 -1.69
N PRO A 180 -4.29 13.38 -0.96
CA PRO A 180 -4.51 13.10 0.45
C PRO A 180 -4.81 14.40 1.20
N ALA A 181 -5.89 14.42 1.98
CA ALA A 181 -6.24 15.58 2.81
C ALA A 181 -5.22 15.80 3.95
N GLU A 182 -4.34 14.84 4.22
CA GLU A 182 -3.35 14.93 5.28
C GLU A 182 -2.08 15.68 4.85
N ALA A 183 -1.69 16.67 5.65
CA ALA A 183 -0.46 17.43 5.45
C ALA A 183 0.84 16.60 5.59
N SER A 184 0.80 15.41 6.21
CA SER A 184 1.98 14.56 6.42
C SER A 184 1.71 13.08 6.14
N PRO A 185 2.54 12.40 5.32
CA PRO A 185 2.40 10.98 5.04
C PRO A 185 2.75 10.07 6.22
N ARG A 186 3.46 10.58 7.23
CA ARG A 186 3.95 9.79 8.37
C ARG A 186 2.82 9.12 9.14
N ARG A 187 1.66 9.78 9.24
CA ARG A 187 0.50 9.23 9.95
C ARG A 187 -0.05 8.00 9.25
N ALA A 188 -0.20 8.07 7.92
CA ALA A 188 -0.67 6.94 7.12
C ALA A 188 0.28 5.75 7.21
N GLN A 189 1.59 5.99 7.12
CA GLN A 189 2.61 4.96 7.28
C GLN A 189 2.55 4.31 8.67
N ARG A 190 2.34 5.11 9.73
CA ARG A 190 2.18 4.59 11.09
C ARG A 190 0.90 3.76 11.23
N CYS A 191 -0.23 4.26 10.71
CA CYS A 191 -1.50 3.52 10.74
C CYS A 191 -1.40 2.20 9.98
N TRP A 192 -0.72 2.20 8.83
CA TRP A 192 -0.44 0.98 8.08
C TRP A 192 0.41 -0.01 8.88
N ARG A 193 1.50 0.46 9.51
CA ARG A 193 2.32 -0.36 10.43
C ARG A 193 1.51 -0.95 11.58
N LEU A 194 0.60 -0.18 12.17
CA LEU A 194 -0.30 -0.67 13.22
C LEU A 194 -1.24 -1.77 12.69
N CYS A 195 -1.73 -1.65 11.46
CA CYS A 195 -2.55 -2.70 10.84
C CYS A 195 -1.74 -3.99 10.66
N LEU A 196 -0.50 -3.90 10.14
CA LEU A 196 0.38 -5.07 10.01
C LEU A 196 0.73 -5.68 11.38
N GLY A 197 1.08 -4.86 12.37
CA GLY A 197 1.38 -5.32 13.73
C GLY A 197 0.19 -6.00 14.40
N ARG A 198 -1.05 -5.56 14.10
CA ARG A 198 -2.26 -6.21 14.59
C ARG A 198 -2.43 -7.63 14.03
N LEU A 199 -2.03 -7.86 12.79
CA LEU A 199 -2.10 -9.18 12.14
C LEU A 199 -1.00 -10.14 12.61
N ALA A 200 0.15 -9.60 13.01
CA ALA A 200 1.28 -10.40 13.51
C ALA A 200 1.14 -10.81 14.99
N ALA A 201 0.29 -10.14 15.76
CA ALA A 201 0.04 -10.50 17.15
C ALA A 201 -0.83 -11.77 17.23
N PRO A 202 -0.43 -12.81 17.98
CA PRO A 202 -1.30 -13.96 18.23
C PRO A 202 -2.58 -13.48 18.92
N LEU A 203 -3.72 -13.99 18.43
CA LEU A 203 -5.05 -13.76 19.02
C LEU A 203 -5.18 -14.40 20.39
#